data_AF-A0A7V5S7J0-F1
#
_entry.id   AF-A0A7V5S7J0-F1
#
_cell.length_a   1.000
_cell.length_b   1.000
_cell.length_c   1.000
_cell.angle_alpha   90.00
_cell.angle_beta   90.00
_cell.angle_gamma   90.00
#
_symmetry.space_group_name_H-M   'P 1'
#
loop_
_entity.id
_entity.type
_entity.pdbx_description
1 polymer ?
#
loop_
_entity_poly.entity_id
_entity_poly.type
_entity_poly.pdbx_seq_one_letter_code
_entity_poly.pdbx_strand_id
1 'polypeptide(L)'
;ALQRRMLEWERQRWIERIERQRGSRLIVLVHRQESMGLLGFPIMRYIDVTDSEEVLRAIELTDPQVPIDLVLHTPGGLVLASLQIARALRRHPGGTRVIVPHYAMSGGTLIALAADEIIMSPHAVLGPVDPQIGQYPAASLLAVLEKKPLSEVDDQTLILADVARKAVQQLQDAIYELLGGRYPDEQARHLAQKLSEGHWTHDYPITYEKAKELGLRVRCDIPKEFLHLMALYPQPVRHQPGVEYLPIPRHREGTSRSAHKGG
;
A
#
# COMPACT_ATOMS: atom_id res chain seq x y z
N ALA A 1 22.21 -3.41 -20.01
CA ALA A 1 21.37 -2.45 -20.78
C ALA A 1 20.24 -3.15 -21.53
N LEU A 2 20.53 -4.11 -22.42
CA LEU A 2 19.52 -4.87 -23.19
C LEU A 2 18.45 -5.56 -22.33
N GLN A 3 18.86 -6.31 -21.29
CA GLN A 3 17.92 -6.98 -20.39
C GLN A 3 16.98 -6.02 -19.64
N ARG A 4 17.48 -4.85 -19.21
CA ARG A 4 16.65 -3.81 -18.58
C ARG A 4 15.62 -3.24 -19.57
N ARG A 5 16.04 -2.91 -20.80
CA ARG A 5 15.14 -2.44 -21.86
C ARG A 5 14.08 -3.48 -22.24
N MET A 6 14.44 -4.76 -22.30
CA MET A 6 13.48 -5.85 -22.54
C MET A 6 12.44 -5.95 -21.42
N LEU A 7 12.86 -5.83 -20.17
CA LEU A 7 11.94 -5.82 -19.01
C LEU A 7 11.01 -4.59 -19.03
N GLU A 8 11.53 -3.41 -19.34
CA GLU A 8 10.73 -2.20 -19.48
C GLU A 8 9.67 -2.34 -20.57
N TRP A 9 10.04 -2.91 -21.73
CA TRP A 9 9.10 -3.15 -22.82
C TRP A 9 8.03 -4.18 -22.46
N GLU A 10 8.41 -5.28 -21.81
CA GLU A 10 7.47 -6.28 -21.28
C GLU A 10 6.50 -5.65 -20.28
N ARG A 11 6.97 -4.78 -19.37
CA ARG A 11 6.10 -4.06 -18.42
C ARG A 11 5.06 -3.21 -19.16
N GLN A 12 5.49 -2.42 -20.15
CA GLN A 12 4.56 -1.58 -20.91
C GLN A 12 3.52 -2.41 -21.66
N ARG A 13 3.95 -3.52 -22.28
CA ARG A 13 3.04 -4.44 -22.96
C ARG A 13 1.98 -5.03 -22.03
N TRP A 14 2.37 -5.41 -20.81
CA TRP A 14 1.42 -5.92 -19.81
C TRP A 14 0.50 -4.83 -19.27
N ILE A 15 1.00 -3.60 -19.08
CA ILE A 15 0.18 -2.45 -18.69
C ILE A 15 -0.91 -2.21 -19.73
N GLU A 16 -0.55 -2.04 -21.01
CA GLU A 16 -1.51 -1.83 -22.09
C GLU A 16 -2.53 -2.96 -22.19
N ARG A 17 -2.10 -4.22 -22.00
CA ARG A 17 -2.99 -5.38 -22.03
C ARG A 17 -4.03 -5.31 -20.90
N ILE A 18 -3.60 -5.00 -19.67
CA ILE A 18 -4.50 -4.91 -18.51
C ILE A 18 -5.48 -3.74 -18.68
N GLU A 19 -4.99 -2.58 -19.12
CA GLU A 19 -5.83 -1.40 -19.39
C GLU A 19 -6.93 -1.74 -20.42
N ARG A 20 -6.58 -2.38 -21.54
CA ARG A 20 -7.55 -2.80 -22.57
C ARG A 20 -8.58 -3.80 -22.04
N GLN A 21 -8.15 -4.76 -21.22
CA GLN A 21 -9.03 -5.80 -20.68
C GLN A 21 -10.01 -5.23 -19.63
N ARG A 22 -9.58 -4.25 -18.84
CA ARG A 22 -10.36 -3.69 -17.74
C ARG A 22 -11.07 -2.38 -18.08
N GLY A 23 -10.74 -1.77 -19.21
CA GLY A 23 -11.25 -0.46 -19.60
C GLY A 23 -10.86 0.64 -18.63
N SER A 24 -9.68 0.55 -18.01
CA SER A 24 -9.19 1.43 -16.95
C SER A 24 -7.81 1.98 -17.27
N ARG A 25 -7.44 3.09 -16.62
CA ARG A 25 -6.05 3.52 -16.48
C ARG A 25 -5.36 2.64 -15.45
N LEU A 26 -4.18 2.12 -15.76
CA LEU A 26 -3.35 1.38 -14.82
C LEU A 26 -2.14 2.20 -14.39
N ILE A 27 -2.04 2.48 -13.09
CA ILE A 27 -0.89 3.12 -12.44
C ILE A 27 -0.18 2.07 -11.60
N VAL A 28 1.15 2.02 -11.65
CA VAL A 28 1.96 1.03 -10.92
C VAL A 28 2.94 1.74 -10.00
N LEU A 29 2.66 1.71 -8.70
CA LEU A 29 3.55 2.23 -7.67
C LEU A 29 4.20 1.07 -6.91
N VAL A 30 5.47 0.81 -7.23
CA VAL A 30 6.22 -0.32 -6.67
C VAL A 30 7.55 0.16 -6.08
N HIS A 31 7.66 0.03 -4.77
CA HIS A 31 8.90 0.27 -4.02
C HIS A 31 9.58 -1.05 -3.69
N ARG A 32 10.74 -1.25 -4.31
CA ARG A 32 11.70 -2.31 -4.01
C ARG A 32 12.94 -1.70 -3.35
N GLN A 33 13.83 -2.54 -2.83
CA GLN A 33 15.19 -2.07 -2.55
C GLN A 33 15.80 -1.52 -3.83
N GLU A 34 16.64 -0.49 -3.73
CA GLU A 34 17.57 -0.16 -4.81
C GLU A 34 18.92 -0.83 -4.55
N SER A 35 19.61 -1.14 -5.64
CA SER A 35 21.00 -1.63 -5.59
C SER A 35 21.89 -0.69 -4.78
N MET A 36 22.90 -1.27 -4.14
CA MET A 36 23.95 -0.60 -3.36
C MET A 36 24.22 0.83 -3.82
N GLY A 37 24.01 1.81 -2.94
CA GLY A 37 24.63 3.12 -3.10
C GLY A 37 26.16 2.97 -3.16
N LEU A 38 26.90 4.03 -3.48
CA LEU A 38 28.36 4.04 -3.64
C LEU A 38 29.10 3.35 -2.46
N LEU A 39 28.49 3.31 -1.27
CA LEU A 39 29.02 2.71 -0.03
C LEU A 39 28.56 1.28 0.32
N GLY A 40 27.79 0.58 -0.54
CA GLY A 40 27.40 -0.82 -0.28
C GLY A 40 26.22 -1.03 0.68
N PHE A 41 25.59 0.02 1.19
CA PHE A 41 24.38 -0.08 2.02
C PHE A 41 23.11 -0.15 1.15
N PRO A 42 22.12 -0.98 1.52
CA PRO A 42 20.84 -1.04 0.82
C PRO A 42 20.03 0.24 1.05
N ILE A 43 19.54 0.86 -0.02
CA ILE A 43 18.62 2.00 0.05
C ILE A 43 17.21 1.45 -0.20
N MET A 44 16.33 1.60 0.80
CA MET A 44 14.91 1.29 0.66
C MET A 44 14.21 2.47 -0.01
N ARG A 45 13.38 2.23 -1.04
CA ARG A 45 12.49 3.24 -1.59
C ARG A 45 11.22 3.38 -0.77
N TYR A 46 10.70 4.60 -0.71
CA TYR A 46 9.49 4.98 0.00
C TYR A 46 8.70 5.95 -0.86
N ILE A 47 7.41 6.11 -0.58
CA ILE A 47 6.58 7.13 -1.21
C ILE A 47 7.18 8.50 -0.93
N ASP A 48 7.58 9.20 -1.97
CA ASP A 48 8.10 10.55 -1.89
C ASP A 48 7.29 11.57 -2.71
N VAL A 49 7.74 12.83 -2.73
CA VAL A 49 7.06 13.92 -3.45
C VAL A 49 7.04 13.65 -4.96
N THR A 50 8.12 13.10 -5.53
CA THR A 50 8.23 12.77 -6.96
C THR A 50 7.20 11.72 -7.35
N ASP A 51 7.07 10.67 -6.53
CA ASP A 51 6.05 9.65 -6.74
C ASP A 51 4.64 10.25 -6.74
N SER A 52 4.38 11.18 -5.81
CA SER A 52 3.08 11.86 -5.77
C SER A 52 2.83 12.70 -7.02
N GLU A 53 3.81 13.46 -7.50
CA GLU A 53 3.67 14.28 -8.71
C GLU A 53 3.38 13.42 -9.96
N GLU A 54 4.07 12.29 -10.13
CA GLU A 54 3.86 11.40 -11.27
C GLU A 54 2.50 10.68 -11.20
N VAL A 55 2.07 10.23 -10.02
CA VAL A 55 0.75 9.62 -9.84
C VAL A 55 -0.36 10.65 -10.07
N LEU A 56 -0.22 11.87 -9.54
CA LEU A 56 -1.17 12.97 -9.78
C LEU A 56 -1.27 13.28 -11.27
N ARG A 57 -0.13 13.40 -11.97
CA ARG A 57 -0.11 13.63 -13.42
C ARG A 57 -0.80 12.49 -14.18
N ALA A 58 -0.58 11.24 -13.81
CA ALA A 58 -1.25 10.10 -14.45
C ALA A 58 -2.77 10.13 -14.26
N ILE A 59 -3.26 10.55 -13.08
CA ILE A 59 -4.68 10.77 -12.82
C ILE A 59 -5.21 11.93 -13.68
N GLU A 60 -4.51 13.05 -13.75
CA GLU A 60 -4.89 14.22 -14.55
C GLU A 60 -4.95 13.94 -16.06
N LEU A 61 -4.06 13.08 -16.57
CA LEU A 61 -4.03 12.62 -17.96
C LEU A 61 -5.06 11.53 -18.27
N THR A 62 -5.95 11.21 -17.33
CA THR A 62 -6.99 10.19 -17.48
C THR A 62 -8.35 10.85 -17.57
N ASP A 63 -9.15 10.45 -18.56
CA ASP A 63 -10.53 10.93 -18.69
C ASP A 63 -11.30 10.66 -17.38
N PRO A 64 -12.06 11.63 -16.83
CA PRO A 64 -12.77 11.47 -15.56
C PRO A 64 -13.67 10.23 -15.49
N GLN A 65 -14.23 9.77 -16.61
CA GLN A 65 -15.12 8.61 -16.66
C GLN A 65 -14.36 7.27 -16.74
N VAL A 66 -13.06 7.29 -17.03
CA VAL A 66 -12.24 6.08 -17.10
C VAL A 66 -11.82 5.66 -15.69
N PRO A 67 -12.14 4.43 -15.23
CA PRO A 67 -11.73 3.97 -13.91
C PRO A 67 -10.19 3.92 -13.75
N ILE A 68 -9.71 4.01 -12.51
CA ILE A 68 -8.29 3.89 -12.19
C ILE A 68 -8.02 2.62 -11.40
N ASP A 69 -7.09 1.81 -11.89
CA ASP A 69 -6.45 0.73 -11.14
C ASP A 69 -5.05 1.20 -10.68
N LEU A 70 -4.81 1.24 -9.38
CA LEU A 70 -3.49 1.51 -8.81
C LEU A 70 -2.92 0.23 -8.20
N VAL A 71 -1.89 -0.35 -8.83
CA VAL A 71 -1.11 -1.42 -8.22
C VAL A 71 -0.18 -0.80 -7.20
N LEU A 72 -0.28 -1.26 -5.95
CA LEU A 72 0.39 -0.67 -4.81
C LEU A 72 1.22 -1.70 -4.05
N HIS A 73 2.55 -1.53 -4.12
CA HIS A 73 3.50 -2.34 -3.36
C HIS A 73 4.53 -1.44 -2.70
N THR A 74 4.39 -1.15 -1.41
CA THR A 74 5.24 -0.14 -0.76
C THR A 74 5.33 -0.30 0.75
N PRO A 75 6.51 -0.05 1.36
CA PRO A 75 6.67 -0.01 2.82
C PRO A 75 6.10 1.27 3.44
N GLY A 76 5.46 2.14 2.64
CA GLY A 76 4.98 3.46 3.05
C GLY A 76 5.93 4.56 2.60
N GLY A 77 5.87 5.70 3.26
CA GLY A 77 6.69 6.86 2.96
C GLY A 77 6.12 8.13 3.55
N LEU A 78 6.39 9.26 2.90
CA LEU A 78 5.97 10.57 3.35
C LEU A 78 4.43 10.63 3.42
N VAL A 79 3.91 11.00 4.59
CA VAL A 79 2.47 11.16 4.84
C VAL A 79 1.87 12.20 3.89
N LEU A 80 2.57 13.32 3.65
CA LEU A 80 2.12 14.37 2.74
C LEU A 80 1.87 13.83 1.33
N ALA A 81 2.87 13.18 0.74
CA ALA A 81 2.79 12.59 -0.60
C ALA A 81 1.69 11.52 -0.68
N SER A 82 1.59 10.68 0.34
CA SER A 82 0.57 9.63 0.44
C SER A 82 -0.85 10.22 0.47
N LEU A 83 -1.07 11.29 1.25
CA LEU A 83 -2.35 11.98 1.32
C LEU A 83 -2.70 12.72 0.03
N GLN A 84 -1.72 13.25 -0.70
CA GLN A 84 -1.95 13.86 -2.02
C GLN A 84 -2.48 12.83 -3.02
N ILE A 85 -1.83 11.67 -3.11
CA ILE A 85 -2.28 10.56 -3.96
C ILE A 85 -3.67 10.08 -3.52
N ALA A 86 -3.85 9.83 -2.23
CA ALA A 86 -5.12 9.36 -1.66
C ALA A 86 -6.28 10.30 -2.01
N ARG A 87 -6.11 11.62 -1.81
CA ARG A 87 -7.15 12.61 -2.13
C ARG A 87 -7.45 12.70 -3.62
N ALA A 88 -6.45 12.53 -4.48
CA ALA A 88 -6.68 12.51 -5.93
C ALA A 88 -7.48 11.29 -6.36
N LEU A 89 -7.15 10.09 -5.86
CA LEU A 89 -7.95 8.89 -6.08
C LEU A 89 -9.37 9.02 -5.54
N ARG A 90 -9.53 9.63 -4.36
CA ARG A 90 -10.84 9.81 -3.73
C ARG A 90 -11.77 10.71 -4.55
N ARG A 91 -11.21 11.72 -5.24
CA ARG A 91 -11.94 12.70 -6.06
C ARG A 91 -12.22 12.23 -7.48
N HIS A 92 -11.51 11.20 -7.96
CA HIS A 92 -11.68 10.70 -9.31
C HIS A 92 -13.06 10.04 -9.51
N PRO A 93 -13.90 10.50 -10.46
CA PRO A 93 -15.30 10.07 -10.53
C PRO A 93 -15.50 8.72 -11.22
N GLY A 94 -14.59 8.29 -12.09
CA GLY A 94 -14.69 7.03 -12.85
C GLY A 94 -14.55 5.75 -12.01
N GLY A 95 -14.41 5.88 -10.69
CA GLY A 95 -14.18 4.78 -9.77
C GLY A 95 -12.70 4.41 -9.66
N THR A 96 -12.27 4.06 -8.47
CA THR A 96 -10.87 3.75 -8.16
C THR A 96 -10.71 2.43 -7.43
N ARG A 97 -9.71 1.66 -7.84
CA ARG A 97 -9.39 0.35 -7.26
C ARG A 97 -7.91 0.33 -6.91
N VAL A 98 -7.58 -0.08 -5.69
CA VAL A 98 -6.19 -0.29 -5.28
C VAL A 98 -5.92 -1.80 -5.22
N ILE A 99 -4.89 -2.24 -5.93
CA ILE A 99 -4.49 -3.64 -6.05
C ILE A 99 -3.24 -3.86 -5.21
N VAL A 100 -3.34 -4.67 -4.16
CA VAL A 100 -2.25 -4.97 -3.22
C VAL A 100 -1.77 -6.41 -3.44
N PRO A 101 -0.72 -6.62 -4.25
CA PRO A 101 -0.22 -7.94 -4.57
C PRO A 101 0.55 -8.60 -3.41
N HIS A 102 1.24 -7.81 -2.57
CA HIS A 102 2.07 -8.33 -1.47
C HIS A 102 1.91 -7.51 -0.19
N TYR A 103 2.19 -6.20 -0.23
CA TYR A 103 1.95 -5.35 0.93
C TYR A 103 1.82 -3.88 0.55
N ALA A 104 1.02 -3.14 1.32
CA ALA A 104 0.97 -1.68 1.33
C ALA A 104 0.95 -1.23 2.80
N MET A 105 2.06 -0.66 3.28
CA MET A 105 2.23 -0.28 4.69
C MET A 105 2.11 1.23 4.87
N SER A 106 1.72 1.69 6.06
CA SER A 106 1.76 3.10 6.46
C SER A 106 1.11 4.01 5.39
N GLY A 107 1.84 4.94 4.78
CA GLY A 107 1.34 5.78 3.68
C GLY A 107 0.63 5.01 2.54
N GLY A 108 1.06 3.79 2.23
CA GLY A 108 0.38 2.92 1.27
C GLY A 108 -1.03 2.50 1.71
N THR A 109 -1.23 2.24 3.01
CA THR A 109 -2.56 1.98 3.55
C THR A 109 -3.47 3.20 3.41
N LEU A 110 -2.95 4.43 3.64
CA LEU A 110 -3.74 5.66 3.42
C LEU A 110 -4.24 5.79 1.98
N ILE A 111 -3.38 5.48 1.02
CA ILE A 111 -3.74 5.46 -0.41
C ILE A 111 -4.81 4.39 -0.66
N ALA A 112 -4.65 3.18 -0.10
CA ALA A 112 -5.61 2.09 -0.26
C ALA A 112 -7.00 2.43 0.31
N LEU A 113 -7.06 3.04 1.49
CA LEU A 113 -8.32 3.46 2.14
C LEU A 113 -9.11 4.47 1.32
N ALA A 114 -8.44 5.24 0.46
CA ALA A 114 -9.07 6.24 -0.39
C ALA A 114 -9.67 5.68 -1.68
N ALA A 115 -9.48 4.39 -1.99
CA ALA A 115 -10.07 3.73 -3.15
C ALA A 115 -11.53 3.33 -2.90
N ASP A 116 -12.32 3.11 -3.97
CA ASP A 116 -13.67 2.54 -3.83
C ASP A 116 -13.61 1.07 -3.37
N GLU A 117 -12.56 0.37 -3.79
CA GLU A 117 -12.34 -1.06 -3.55
C GLU A 117 -10.83 -1.36 -3.40
N ILE A 118 -10.49 -2.24 -2.47
CA ILE A 118 -9.12 -2.74 -2.27
C ILE A 118 -9.10 -4.22 -2.67
N ILE A 119 -8.30 -4.59 -3.66
CA ILE A 119 -8.16 -5.96 -4.16
C ILE A 119 -6.82 -6.50 -3.68
N MET A 120 -6.84 -7.49 -2.80
CA MET A 120 -5.65 -8.06 -2.16
C MET A 120 -5.34 -9.45 -2.72
N SER A 121 -4.06 -9.81 -2.78
CA SER A 121 -3.68 -11.23 -2.83
C SER A 121 -4.02 -11.93 -1.50
N PRO A 122 -4.22 -13.26 -1.49
CA PRO A 122 -4.53 -14.01 -0.27
C PRO A 122 -3.54 -13.86 0.89
N HIS A 123 -2.28 -13.60 0.58
CA HIS A 123 -1.21 -13.39 1.58
C HIS A 123 -0.73 -11.95 1.61
N ALA A 124 -1.46 -11.02 0.99
CA ALA A 124 -1.13 -9.62 1.06
C ALA A 124 -1.54 -9.02 2.41
N VAL A 125 -0.82 -7.97 2.81
CA VAL A 125 -1.08 -7.26 4.07
C VAL A 125 -1.16 -5.75 3.85
N LEU A 126 -2.06 -5.11 4.58
CA LEU A 126 -1.99 -3.68 4.84
C LEU A 126 -1.19 -3.46 6.14
N GLY A 127 -0.66 -2.26 6.32
CA GLY A 127 -0.01 -1.85 7.57
C GLY A 127 -0.85 -0.85 8.37
N PRO A 128 -0.58 -0.69 9.68
CA PRO A 128 -1.08 0.43 10.46
C PRO A 128 -0.62 1.76 9.86
N VAL A 129 -1.31 2.83 10.22
CA VAL A 129 -0.98 4.19 9.77
C VAL A 129 -0.56 5.06 10.94
N ASP A 130 -0.36 4.51 12.13
CA ASP A 130 0.03 5.26 13.33
C ASP A 130 1.29 6.13 13.08
N PRO A 131 1.26 7.41 13.48
CA PRO A 131 2.37 8.31 13.20
C PRO A 131 3.60 7.98 14.05
N GLN A 132 4.77 8.06 13.42
CA GLN A 132 6.07 7.91 14.07
C GLN A 132 6.73 9.28 14.21
N ILE A 133 7.17 9.63 15.41
CA ILE A 133 7.87 10.89 15.71
C ILE A 133 9.33 10.57 16.03
N GLY A 134 10.22 10.89 15.10
CA GLY A 134 11.60 10.44 15.17
C GLY A 134 11.66 8.91 15.17
N GLN A 135 12.18 8.32 16.25
CA GLN A 135 12.31 6.87 16.42
C GLN A 135 11.21 6.23 17.27
N TYR A 136 10.22 7.01 17.71
CA TYR A 136 9.20 6.56 18.65
C TYR A 136 7.78 6.62 18.04
N PRO A 137 6.92 5.64 18.34
CA PRO A 137 5.50 5.75 18.05
C PRO A 137 4.87 6.93 18.80
N ALA A 138 4.01 7.69 18.12
CA ALA A 138 3.31 8.81 18.73
C ALA A 138 2.50 8.39 19.97
N ALA A 139 1.81 7.25 19.90
CA ALA A 139 1.05 6.70 21.02
C ALA A 139 1.92 6.43 22.26
N SER A 140 3.15 5.96 22.05
CA SER A 140 4.09 5.71 23.15
C SER A 140 4.56 7.00 23.81
N LEU A 141 4.81 8.06 23.05
CA LEU A 141 5.16 9.38 23.58
C LEU A 141 4.02 9.97 24.43
N LEU A 142 2.77 9.81 23.97
CA LEU A 142 1.60 10.24 24.73
C LEU A 142 1.42 9.42 26.02
N ALA A 143 1.61 8.11 25.95
CA ALA A 143 1.47 7.22 27.11
C ALA A 143 2.48 7.52 28.24
N VAL A 144 3.65 8.11 27.93
CA VAL A 144 4.60 8.53 28.97
C VAL A 144 4.01 9.61 29.88
N LEU A 145 3.23 10.54 29.33
CA LEU A 145 2.60 11.62 30.09
C LEU A 145 1.53 11.13 31.08
N GLU A 146 0.97 9.95 30.85
CA GLU A 146 -0.01 9.32 31.73
C GLU A 146 0.65 8.51 32.86
N LYS A 147 1.93 8.16 32.70
CA LYS A 147 2.65 7.23 33.59
C LYS A 147 3.55 7.92 34.61
N LYS A 148 3.90 9.19 34.40
CA LYS A 148 4.78 9.95 35.28
C LYS A 148 4.24 11.37 35.49
N PRO A 149 4.47 11.98 36.67
CA PRO A 149 4.18 13.41 36.86
C PRO A 149 4.91 14.25 35.82
N LEU A 150 4.27 15.29 35.28
CA LEU A 150 4.88 16.16 34.25
C LEU A 150 6.20 16.80 34.72
N SER A 151 6.36 17.04 36.02
CA SER A 151 7.60 17.56 36.62
C SER A 151 8.80 16.61 36.52
N GLU A 152 8.57 15.33 36.20
CA GLU A 152 9.61 14.31 36.02
C GLU A 152 9.83 13.91 34.55
N VAL A 153 9.15 14.60 33.63
CA VAL A 153 9.28 14.41 32.19
C VAL A 153 10.18 15.51 31.66
N ASP A 154 11.18 15.16 30.86
CA ASP A 154 12.07 16.15 30.27
C ASP A 154 11.36 16.99 29.21
N ASP A 155 11.81 18.24 29.03
CA ASP A 155 11.19 19.19 28.11
C ASP A 155 11.14 18.68 26.66
N GLN A 156 12.16 17.92 26.23
CA GLN A 156 12.20 17.35 24.89
C GLN A 156 11.08 16.31 24.71
N THR A 157 10.85 15.44 25.69
CA THR A 157 9.71 14.51 25.68
C THR A 157 8.38 15.25 25.66
N LEU A 158 8.24 16.36 26.39
CA LEU A 158 7.01 17.17 26.37
C LEU A 158 6.74 17.77 24.98
N ILE A 159 7.76 18.31 24.31
CA ILE A 159 7.66 18.84 22.94
C ILE A 159 7.29 17.72 21.96
N LEU A 160 7.95 16.57 22.05
CA LEU A 160 7.65 15.42 21.18
C LEU A 160 6.23 14.90 21.41
N ALA A 161 5.74 14.89 22.65
CA ALA A 161 4.38 14.49 22.96
C ALA A 161 3.32 15.47 22.43
N ASP A 162 3.59 16.78 22.42
CA ASP A 162 2.74 17.78 21.76
C ASP A 162 2.67 17.53 20.24
N VAL A 163 3.83 17.31 19.60
CA VAL A 163 3.89 16.96 18.17
C VAL A 163 3.15 15.64 17.89
N ALA A 164 3.34 14.63 18.73
CA ALA A 164 2.68 13.34 18.63
C ALA A 164 1.15 13.48 18.68
N ARG A 165 0.62 14.30 19.60
CA ARG A 165 -0.82 14.56 19.71
C ARG A 165 -1.38 15.18 18.44
N LYS A 166 -0.69 16.18 17.88
CA LYS A 166 -1.07 16.83 16.63
C LYS A 166 -1.04 15.85 15.46
N ALA A 167 0.00 15.03 15.36
CA ALA A 167 0.14 14.05 14.29
C ALA A 167 -0.96 12.98 14.32
N VAL A 168 -1.30 12.46 15.50
CA VAL A 168 -2.40 11.50 15.66
C VAL A 168 -3.73 12.13 15.23
N GLN A 169 -4.03 13.34 15.71
CA GLN A 169 -5.27 14.04 15.37
C GLN A 169 -5.36 14.33 13.87
N GLN A 170 -4.31 14.90 13.28
CA GLN A 170 -4.27 15.23 11.85
C GLN A 170 -4.49 14.00 10.97
N LEU A 171 -3.92 12.86 11.37
CA LEU A 171 -4.06 11.65 10.60
C LEU A 171 -5.42 10.99 10.77
N GLN A 172 -5.96 10.99 11.99
CA GLN A 172 -7.32 10.55 12.25
C GLN A 172 -8.33 11.36 11.41
N ASP A 173 -8.18 12.69 11.39
CA ASP A 173 -9.04 13.59 10.60
C ASP A 173 -8.91 13.29 9.10
N ALA A 174 -7.69 13.06 8.61
CA ALA A 174 -7.45 12.72 7.21
C ALA A 174 -8.06 11.36 6.83
N ILE A 175 -7.95 10.33 7.67
CA ILE A 175 -8.57 9.02 7.40
C ILE A 175 -10.09 9.16 7.39
N TYR A 176 -10.66 9.88 8.35
CA TYR A 176 -12.09 10.15 8.40
C TYR A 176 -12.57 10.90 7.14
N GLU A 177 -11.83 11.91 6.67
CA GLU A 177 -12.08 12.60 5.40
C GLU A 177 -12.10 11.62 4.22
N LEU A 178 -11.09 10.74 4.11
CA LEU A 178 -10.97 9.78 3.01
C LEU A 178 -12.11 8.75 2.98
N LEU A 179 -12.55 8.28 4.16
CA LEU A 179 -13.63 7.30 4.31
C LEU A 179 -15.03 7.93 4.18
N GLY A 180 -15.15 9.23 4.39
CA GLY A 180 -16.41 9.97 4.36
C GLY A 180 -17.23 9.72 3.10
N GLY A 181 -18.53 9.51 3.24
CA GLY A 181 -19.46 9.26 2.13
C GLY A 181 -19.38 7.85 1.50
N ARG A 182 -18.34 7.06 1.82
CA ARG A 182 -18.25 5.63 1.42
C ARG A 182 -18.54 4.69 2.59
N TYR A 183 -18.26 5.11 3.81
CA TYR A 183 -18.58 4.35 5.00
C TYR A 183 -19.67 5.07 5.80
N PRO A 184 -20.51 4.33 6.56
CA PRO A 184 -21.34 4.92 7.60
C PRO A 184 -20.49 5.80 8.53
N ASP A 185 -21.02 6.95 8.96
CA ASP A 185 -20.23 7.95 9.71
C ASP A 185 -19.54 7.36 10.96
N GLU A 186 -20.29 6.58 11.74
CA GLU A 186 -19.78 5.91 12.94
C GLU A 186 -18.65 4.93 12.61
N GLN A 187 -18.81 4.16 11.53
CA GLN A 187 -17.78 3.23 11.07
C GLN A 187 -16.53 3.98 10.57
N ALA A 188 -16.70 5.09 9.85
CA ALA A 188 -15.59 5.92 9.38
C ALA A 188 -14.79 6.50 10.56
N ARG A 189 -15.48 7.00 11.61
CA ARG A 189 -14.83 7.50 12.84
C ARG A 189 -14.09 6.39 13.57
N HIS A 190 -14.73 5.23 13.72
CA HIS A 190 -14.13 4.08 14.38
C HIS A 190 -12.87 3.59 13.65
N LEU A 191 -12.93 3.44 12.33
CA LEU A 191 -11.79 3.06 11.50
C LEU A 191 -10.66 4.08 11.58
N ALA A 192 -10.99 5.37 11.46
CA ALA A 192 -10.02 6.45 11.56
C ALA A 192 -9.25 6.38 12.87
N GLN A 193 -9.96 6.28 14.00
CA GLN A 193 -9.35 6.13 15.31
C GLN A 193 -8.51 4.85 15.40
N LYS A 194 -9.08 3.71 15.06
CA LYS A 194 -8.44 2.39 15.23
C LYS A 194 -7.12 2.27 14.48
N LEU A 195 -7.04 2.86 13.29
CA LEU A 195 -5.89 2.80 12.42
C LEU A 195 -4.79 3.80 12.80
N SER A 196 -5.13 4.92 13.45
CA SER A 196 -4.17 5.99 13.80
C SER A 196 -3.75 6.04 15.28
N GLU A 197 -4.52 5.45 16.20
CA GLU A 197 -4.31 5.57 17.66
C GLU A 197 -3.07 4.82 18.19
N GLY A 198 -2.36 4.07 17.34
CA GLY A 198 -1.26 3.22 17.77
C GLY A 198 -1.72 1.96 18.50
N HIS A 199 -2.87 1.41 18.11
CA HIS A 199 -3.39 0.15 18.67
C HIS A 199 -2.46 -1.05 18.42
N TRP A 200 -1.66 -0.99 17.35
CA TRP A 200 -0.70 -2.01 16.96
C TRP A 200 0.71 -1.44 16.85
N THR A 201 1.72 -2.31 16.86
CA THR A 201 3.07 -1.95 16.39
C THR A 201 3.04 -1.64 14.90
N HIS A 202 3.94 -0.76 14.43
CA HIS A 202 3.92 -0.27 13.05
C HIS A 202 4.14 -1.35 11.96
N ASP A 203 4.64 -2.53 12.36
CA ASP A 203 4.87 -3.69 11.50
C ASP A 203 3.73 -4.73 11.54
N TYR A 204 2.65 -4.46 12.27
CA TYR A 204 1.55 -5.41 12.43
C TYR A 204 0.86 -5.72 11.09
N PRO A 205 0.79 -6.99 10.66
CA PRO A 205 0.19 -7.34 9.39
C PRO A 205 -1.34 -7.33 9.48
N ILE A 206 -1.98 -6.36 8.80
CA ILE A 206 -3.43 -6.36 8.58
C ILE A 206 -3.71 -7.22 7.35
N THR A 207 -3.95 -8.51 7.56
CA THR A 207 -4.29 -9.47 6.49
C THR A 207 -5.64 -9.13 5.84
N TYR A 208 -5.95 -9.76 4.70
CA TYR A 208 -7.27 -9.66 4.09
C TYR A 208 -8.41 -9.96 5.08
N GLU A 209 -8.29 -11.03 5.88
CA GLU A 209 -9.34 -11.38 6.85
C GLU A 209 -9.46 -10.34 7.96
N LYS A 210 -8.34 -9.81 8.46
CA LYS A 210 -8.38 -8.73 9.45
C LYS A 210 -8.98 -7.45 8.87
N ALA A 211 -8.63 -7.10 7.63
CA ALA A 211 -9.18 -5.93 6.94
C ALA A 211 -10.70 -6.07 6.73
N LYS A 212 -11.16 -7.28 6.40
CA LYS A 212 -12.59 -7.61 6.28
C LYS A 212 -13.31 -7.55 7.63
N GLU A 213 -12.71 -8.05 8.71
CA GLU A 213 -13.23 -7.94 10.08
C GLU A 213 -13.36 -6.48 10.54
N LEU A 214 -12.41 -5.61 10.16
CA LEU A 214 -12.49 -4.17 10.39
C LEU A 214 -13.61 -3.50 9.55
N GLY A 215 -14.21 -4.22 8.61
CA GLY A 215 -15.26 -3.72 7.74
C GLY A 215 -14.73 -2.89 6.56
N LEU A 216 -13.44 -2.99 6.24
CA LEU A 216 -12.90 -2.38 5.02
C LEU A 216 -13.48 -3.07 3.78
N ARG A 217 -13.67 -2.29 2.71
CA ARG A 217 -14.12 -2.77 1.39
C ARG A 217 -13.00 -3.52 0.66
N VAL A 218 -12.68 -4.71 1.16
CA VAL A 218 -11.62 -5.57 0.62
C VAL A 218 -12.18 -6.76 -0.16
N ARG A 219 -11.40 -7.19 -1.15
CA ARG A 219 -11.58 -8.44 -1.91
C ARG A 219 -10.28 -9.21 -1.98
N CYS A 220 -10.39 -10.52 -2.22
CA CYS A 220 -9.25 -11.43 -2.23
C CYS A 220 -9.04 -12.15 -3.59
N ASP A 221 -9.69 -11.67 -4.65
CA ASP A 221 -9.69 -12.29 -5.98
C ASP A 221 -8.84 -11.51 -6.98
N ILE A 222 -7.57 -11.27 -6.62
CA ILE A 222 -6.63 -10.57 -7.51
C ILE A 222 -6.50 -11.29 -8.87
N PRO A 223 -6.74 -10.58 -10.00
CA PRO A 223 -6.52 -11.16 -11.32
C PRO A 223 -5.05 -11.56 -11.54
N LYS A 224 -4.84 -12.69 -12.21
CA LYS A 224 -3.50 -13.26 -12.42
C LYS A 224 -2.59 -12.30 -13.19
N GLU A 225 -3.14 -11.47 -14.06
CA GLU A 225 -2.42 -10.49 -14.87
C GLU A 225 -1.64 -9.49 -14.00
N PHE A 226 -2.18 -9.08 -12.84
CA PHE A 226 -1.47 -8.23 -11.89
C PHE A 226 -0.29 -8.97 -11.24
N LEU A 227 -0.44 -10.27 -10.94
CA LEU A 227 0.64 -11.09 -10.41
C LEU A 227 1.76 -11.27 -11.45
N HIS A 228 1.42 -11.47 -12.72
CA HIS A 228 2.39 -11.52 -13.81
C HIS A 228 3.12 -10.18 -13.98
N LEU A 229 2.39 -9.06 -13.96
CA LEU A 229 2.99 -7.74 -14.01
C LEU A 229 3.97 -7.52 -12.85
N MET A 230 3.59 -7.93 -11.63
CA MET A 230 4.46 -7.81 -10.45
C MET A 230 5.74 -8.66 -10.53
N ALA A 231 5.71 -9.80 -11.21
CA ALA A 231 6.90 -10.61 -11.45
C ALA A 231 7.95 -9.87 -12.30
N LEU A 232 7.54 -8.86 -13.09
CA LEU A 232 8.45 -8.00 -13.86
C LEU A 232 9.14 -6.92 -13.01
N TYR A 233 8.83 -6.81 -11.71
CA TYR A 233 9.48 -5.92 -10.75
C TYR A 233 10.27 -6.73 -9.70
N PRO A 234 11.37 -7.41 -10.10
CA PRO A 234 12.17 -8.21 -9.17
C PRO A 234 12.90 -7.32 -8.15
N GLN A 235 13.18 -7.87 -6.97
CA GLN A 235 14.12 -7.25 -6.03
C GLN A 235 15.52 -7.21 -6.67
N PRO A 236 16.30 -6.13 -6.49
CA PRO A 236 17.71 -6.15 -6.86
C PRO A 236 18.41 -7.21 -6.01
N VAL A 237 18.92 -8.23 -6.67
CA VAL A 237 19.48 -9.41 -6.02
C VAL A 237 20.83 -9.03 -5.40
N ARG A 238 21.06 -9.41 -4.14
CA ARG A 238 22.42 -9.71 -3.66
C ARG A 238 23.01 -10.85 -4.53
N HIS A 239 24.30 -11.12 -4.44
CA HIS A 239 24.95 -12.18 -5.24
C HIS A 239 24.26 -13.57 -5.19
N GLN A 240 23.40 -13.84 -4.21
CA GLN A 240 22.41 -14.94 -4.20
C GLN A 240 21.07 -14.47 -3.60
N PRO A 241 19.91 -14.92 -4.13
CA PRO A 241 18.61 -14.68 -3.51
C PRO A 241 18.48 -15.47 -2.20
N GLY A 242 17.79 -14.90 -1.20
CA GLY A 242 17.53 -15.59 0.08
C GLY A 242 16.51 -16.74 -0.02
N VAL A 243 15.87 -16.92 -1.18
CA VAL A 243 14.88 -17.96 -1.47
C VAL A 243 15.06 -18.40 -2.93
N GLU A 244 15.11 -19.71 -3.18
CA GLU A 244 15.25 -20.30 -4.52
C GLU A 244 14.10 -21.26 -4.82
N TYR A 245 13.53 -21.16 -6.03
CA TYR A 245 12.51 -22.05 -6.55
C TYR A 245 12.43 -21.94 -8.09
N LEU A 246 11.85 -22.93 -8.77
CA LEU A 246 11.55 -22.81 -10.19
C LEU A 246 10.31 -21.92 -10.40
N PRO A 247 10.38 -20.81 -11.17
CA PRO A 247 9.28 -19.86 -11.34
C PRO A 247 8.24 -20.37 -12.35
N ILE A 248 7.90 -21.65 -12.28
CA ILE A 248 6.86 -22.30 -13.10
C ILE A 248 5.82 -22.94 -12.18
N PRO A 249 4.51 -22.88 -12.52
CA PRO A 249 3.48 -23.56 -11.75
C PRO A 249 3.78 -25.05 -11.59
N ARG A 250 3.69 -25.56 -10.35
CA ARG A 250 3.77 -27.00 -10.05
C ARG A 250 2.38 -27.59 -9.92
N HIS A 251 2.12 -28.68 -10.63
CA HIS A 251 0.94 -29.51 -10.45
C HIS A 251 1.33 -30.80 -9.75
N ARG A 252 0.45 -31.33 -8.90
CA ARG A 252 0.60 -32.68 -8.35
C ARG A 252 0.41 -33.66 -9.50
N GLU A 253 1.44 -34.43 -9.85
CA GLU A 253 1.32 -35.53 -10.81
C GLU A 253 0.24 -36.50 -10.29
N GLY A 254 -0.84 -36.72 -11.07
CA GLY A 254 -1.91 -37.65 -10.70
C GLY A 254 -3.35 -37.16 -10.75
N THR A 255 -3.66 -36.01 -11.38
CA THR A 255 -5.03 -35.76 -11.87
C THR A 255 -5.01 -35.63 -13.38
N SER A 256 -4.82 -36.76 -14.05
CA SER A 256 -5.26 -36.91 -15.43
C SER A 256 -6.75 -36.57 -15.47
N ARG A 257 -7.09 -35.51 -16.18
CA ARG A 257 -8.45 -35.33 -16.68
C ARG A 257 -8.77 -36.57 -17.50
N SER A 258 -9.67 -37.41 -17.00
CA SER A 258 -10.46 -38.31 -17.81
C SER A 258 -11.30 -37.43 -18.76
N ALA A 259 -10.68 -37.02 -19.85
CA ALA A 259 -11.41 -36.49 -20.99
C ALA A 259 -12.28 -37.63 -21.51
N HIS A 260 -13.58 -37.47 -21.29
CA HIS A 260 -14.68 -38.18 -21.95
C HIS A 260 -14.31 -38.64 -23.36
N LYS A 261 -14.23 -39.96 -23.54
CA LYS A 261 -14.58 -40.64 -24.78
C LYS A 261 -15.66 -41.66 -24.45
N GLY A 262 -16.90 -41.24 -24.64
CA GLY A 262 -18.07 -42.05 -24.96
C GLY A 262 -18.94 -41.11 -25.78
N GLY A 263 -19.50 -41.46 -26.93
CA GLY A 263 -19.78 -42.74 -27.58
C GLY A 263 -20.84 -42.37 -28.62
#